data_AF-A0A022PZ46-F1
#
_entry.id   AF-A0A022PZ46-F1
#
_cell.length_a   1.000
_cell.length_b   1.000
_cell.length_c   1.000
_cell.angle_alpha   90.00
_cell.angle_beta   90.00
_cell.angle_gamma   90.00
#
_symmetry.space_group_name_H-M   'P 1'
#
loop_
_entity.id
_entity.type
_entity.pdbx_description
1 polymer ?
#
loop_
_entity_poly.entity_id
_entity_poly.type
_entity_poly.pdbx_seq_one_letter_code
_entity_poly.pdbx_strand_id
1 'polypeptide(L)'
;MAELESCDVMMKVIKFLSSLLQRVSETNDGFRFFHTQRISIFHGLTRPTISIESYLERIFKYANCSPSCFVVAYIYLDRFAQKQPLLPINSFNVHRLLIASVLVSAKFMDDIFYNNAYYAKIGGITTAEMNLLEMDFLFGLGFQLNVSISTFHHYCSYLQREMLLEFPPLIISPNIGITDDHKLLFCVNEEGSTTSTTHQQQLAV
;
A
#
# COMPACT_ATOMS: atom_id res chain seq x y z
N MET A 1 0.99 18.90 26.01
CA MET A 1 0.89 18.58 24.57
C MET A 1 2.08 17.67 24.22
N ALA A 2 2.40 16.71 25.08
CA ALA A 2 1.79 15.37 25.10
C ALA A 2 2.27 14.58 23.87
N GLU A 3 3.59 14.39 23.82
CA GLU A 3 4.21 13.31 23.07
C GLU A 3 3.49 12.03 23.49
N LEU A 4 2.80 11.46 22.51
CA LEU A 4 2.08 10.20 22.51
C LEU A 4 2.48 9.21 23.63
N GLU A 5 1.46 8.63 24.23
CA GLU A 5 1.43 7.26 24.74
C GLU A 5 1.78 6.26 23.60
N SER A 6 3.04 6.32 23.11
CA SER A 6 3.38 6.10 21.70
C SER A 6 3.38 4.65 21.25
N CYS A 7 3.61 3.70 22.16
CA CYS A 7 3.66 2.30 21.80
C CYS A 7 2.25 1.71 21.66
N ASP A 8 1.33 1.98 22.61
CA ASP A 8 -0.01 1.37 22.58
C ASP A 8 -0.83 1.86 21.38
N VAL A 9 -0.80 3.16 21.09
CA VAL A 9 -1.45 3.72 19.91
C VAL A 9 -0.87 3.13 18.62
N MET A 10 0.46 3.01 18.54
CA MET A 10 1.13 2.48 17.35
C MET A 10 0.83 0.99 17.14
N MET A 11 0.73 0.19 18.21
CA MET A 11 0.32 -1.21 18.11
C MET A 11 -1.12 -1.34 17.61
N LYS A 12 -2.03 -0.44 18.02
CA LYS A 12 -3.38 -0.38 17.45
C LYS A 12 -3.38 0.00 15.97
N VAL A 13 -2.52 0.95 15.56
CA VAL A 13 -2.33 1.31 14.14
C VAL A 13 -1.80 0.12 13.34
N ILE A 14 -0.80 -0.60 13.84
CA ILE A 14 -0.23 -1.79 13.20
C ILE A 14 -1.31 -2.86 13.02
N LYS A 15 -2.08 -3.15 14.07
CA LYS A 15 -3.17 -4.13 14.04
C LYS A 15 -4.26 -3.75 13.05
N PHE A 16 -4.61 -2.48 12.97
CA PHE A 16 -5.56 -1.99 11.98
C PHE A 16 -5.01 -2.15 10.55
N LEU A 17 -3.81 -1.62 10.28
CA LEU A 17 -3.17 -1.67 8.96
C LEU A 17 -2.95 -3.10 8.49
N SER A 18 -2.54 -4.01 9.38
CA SER A 18 -2.37 -5.42 9.02
C SER A 18 -3.69 -6.06 8.63
N SER A 19 -4.77 -5.82 9.38
CA SER A 19 -6.11 -6.34 9.06
C SER A 19 -6.65 -5.81 7.73
N LEU A 20 -6.44 -4.52 7.45
CA LEU A 20 -6.84 -3.88 6.20
C LEU A 20 -6.08 -4.47 5.02
N LEU A 21 -4.75 -4.54 5.12
CA LEU A 21 -3.90 -5.06 4.05
C LEU A 21 -4.12 -6.56 3.81
N GLN A 22 -4.41 -7.34 4.86
CA GLN A 22 -4.77 -8.74 4.74
C GLN A 22 -6.05 -8.89 3.91
N ARG A 23 -7.10 -8.14 4.24
CA ARG A 23 -8.37 -8.16 3.48
C ARG A 23 -8.19 -7.75 2.03
N VAL A 24 -7.50 -6.64 1.78
CA VAL A 24 -7.21 -6.16 0.41
C VAL A 24 -6.46 -7.23 -0.36
N SER A 25 -5.47 -7.87 0.28
CA SER A 25 -4.65 -8.90 -0.36
C SER A 25 -5.46 -10.16 -0.71
N GLU A 26 -6.29 -10.65 0.21
CA GLU A 26 -7.15 -11.82 0.00
C GLU A 26 -8.23 -11.56 -1.06
N THR A 27 -8.80 -10.36 -1.05
CA THR A 27 -9.77 -9.93 -2.07
C THR A 27 -9.11 -9.96 -3.45
N ASN A 28 -7.95 -9.33 -3.59
CA ASN A 28 -7.22 -9.24 -4.86
C ASN A 28 -6.63 -10.59 -5.33
N ASP A 29 -6.39 -11.55 -4.43
CA ASP A 29 -6.00 -12.92 -4.80
C ASP A 29 -7.11 -13.64 -5.59
N GLY A 30 -8.38 -13.35 -5.31
CA GLY A 30 -9.52 -13.91 -6.04
C GLY A 30 -9.68 -13.35 -7.47
N PHE A 31 -9.30 -12.09 -7.68
CA PHE A 31 -9.44 -11.39 -8.96
C PHE A 31 -8.32 -11.68 -9.97
N ARG A 32 -7.38 -12.60 -9.67
CA ARG A 32 -6.26 -12.93 -10.57
C ARG A 32 -6.68 -13.52 -11.93
N PHE A 33 -7.92 -13.98 -12.08
CA PHE A 33 -8.40 -14.63 -13.29
C PHE A 33 -8.71 -13.69 -14.46
N PHE A 34 -8.92 -12.38 -14.21
CA PHE A 34 -9.38 -11.45 -15.25
C PHE A 34 -8.33 -10.43 -15.71
N HIS A 35 -7.16 -10.38 -15.08
CA HIS A 35 -6.16 -9.34 -15.36
C HIS A 35 -4.78 -9.86 -15.74
N THR A 36 -4.23 -9.29 -16.81
CA THR A 36 -2.81 -9.38 -17.17
C THR A 36 -1.97 -8.73 -16.08
N GLN A 37 -1.47 -9.52 -15.13
CA GLN A 37 -0.58 -9.00 -14.09
C GLN A 37 0.80 -8.73 -14.68
N ARG A 38 1.32 -7.53 -14.43
CA ARG A 38 2.70 -7.20 -14.79
C ARG A 38 3.66 -7.98 -13.90
N ILE A 39 4.66 -8.64 -14.50
CA ILE A 39 5.76 -9.23 -13.73
C ILE A 39 6.46 -8.11 -12.97
N SER A 40 6.59 -8.28 -11.66
CA SER A 40 7.10 -7.27 -10.76
C SER A 40 8.04 -7.91 -9.74
N ILE A 41 9.10 -7.19 -9.37
CA ILE A 41 10.03 -7.63 -8.32
C ILE A 41 9.34 -7.73 -6.95
N PHE A 42 8.20 -7.05 -6.77
CA PHE A 42 7.41 -7.13 -5.54
C PHE A 42 6.75 -8.51 -5.38
N HIS A 43 6.57 -9.30 -6.44
CA HIS A 43 5.93 -10.62 -6.36
C HIS A 43 6.89 -11.71 -5.91
N GLY A 44 6.62 -12.29 -4.74
CA GLY A 44 7.28 -13.50 -4.25
C GLY A 44 6.84 -14.75 -5.04
N LEU A 45 7.72 -15.77 -5.07
CA LEU A 45 7.41 -17.07 -5.68
C LEU A 45 6.38 -17.85 -4.86
N THR A 46 6.36 -17.62 -3.55
CA THR A 46 5.45 -18.24 -2.59
C THR A 46 4.92 -17.18 -1.63
N ARG A 47 3.73 -17.43 -1.08
CA ARG A 47 3.18 -16.61 0.00
C ARG A 47 4.11 -16.72 1.23
N PRO A 48 4.54 -15.60 1.85
CA PRO A 48 5.31 -15.65 3.08
C PRO A 48 4.55 -16.36 4.20
N THR A 49 5.26 -17.15 5.03
CA THR A 49 4.67 -17.89 6.16
C THR A 49 4.36 -16.99 7.36
N ILE A 50 5.02 -15.84 7.46
CA ILE A 50 4.76 -14.82 8.48
C ILE A 50 3.50 -14.01 8.10
N SER A 51 2.60 -13.80 9.06
CA SER A 51 1.43 -12.93 8.86
C SER A 51 1.84 -11.49 8.59
N ILE A 52 0.95 -10.71 7.97
CA ILE A 52 1.19 -9.28 7.73
C ILE A 52 1.37 -8.53 9.06
N GLU A 53 0.59 -8.89 10.08
CA GLU A 53 0.69 -8.29 11.42
C GLU A 53 2.05 -8.54 12.06
N SER A 54 2.47 -9.81 12.18
CA SER A 54 3.78 -10.14 12.76
C SER A 54 4.95 -9.57 11.96
N TYR A 55 4.78 -9.39 10.64
CA TYR A 55 5.79 -8.73 9.81
C TYR A 55 5.87 -7.22 10.08
N LEU A 56 4.73 -6.53 10.21
CA LEU A 56 4.68 -5.12 10.57
C LEU A 56 5.18 -4.87 12.00
N GLU A 57 4.83 -5.72 12.97
CA GLU A 57 5.36 -5.67 14.33
C GLU A 57 6.89 -5.83 14.33
N ARG A 58 7.41 -6.76 13.52
CA ARG A 58 8.85 -6.95 13.34
C ARG A 58 9.51 -5.68 12.78
N ILE A 59 8.91 -5.07 11.76
CA ILE A 59 9.41 -3.82 11.18
C ILE A 59 9.40 -2.72 12.24
N PHE A 60 8.30 -2.53 12.95
CA PHE A 60 8.18 -1.52 14.01
C PHE A 60 9.22 -1.70 15.11
N LYS A 61 9.44 -2.94 15.57
CA LYS A 61 10.41 -3.25 16.60
C LYS A 61 11.86 -2.94 16.22
N TYR A 62 12.23 -3.16 14.96
CA TYR A 62 13.64 -3.10 14.54
C TYR A 62 14.00 -1.91 13.65
N ALA A 63 13.03 -1.28 12.96
CA ALA A 63 13.33 -0.17 12.04
C ALA A 63 13.76 1.11 12.77
N ASN A 64 13.34 1.29 14.04
CA ASN A 64 13.61 2.49 14.85
C ASN A 64 13.31 3.81 14.11
N CYS A 65 12.24 3.80 13.29
CA CYS A 65 11.76 4.98 12.56
C CYS A 65 10.62 5.66 13.32
N SER A 66 10.37 6.93 13.03
CA SER A 66 9.31 7.70 13.69
C SER A 66 7.93 7.06 13.47
N PRO A 67 6.99 7.14 14.44
CA PRO A 67 5.61 6.64 14.24
C PRO A 67 4.93 7.23 13.01
N SER A 68 5.21 8.50 12.69
CA SER A 68 4.74 9.18 11.47
C SER A 68 5.13 8.45 10.19
N CYS A 69 6.25 7.72 10.18
CA CYS A 69 6.71 6.97 9.01
C CYS A 69 5.76 5.83 8.63
N PHE A 70 5.00 5.27 9.58
CA PHE A 70 4.00 4.25 9.25
C PHE A 70 2.77 4.85 8.57
N VAL A 71 2.36 6.05 8.98
CA VAL A 71 1.27 6.78 8.31
C VAL A 71 1.69 7.18 6.90
N VAL A 72 2.92 7.71 6.75
CA VAL A 72 3.47 8.07 5.43
C VAL A 72 3.66 6.84 4.55
N ALA A 73 4.13 5.72 5.10
CA ALA A 73 4.20 4.46 4.37
C ALA A 73 2.83 3.98 3.87
N TYR A 74 1.77 4.15 4.67
CA TYR A 74 0.40 3.87 4.24
C TYR A 74 -0.06 4.79 3.11
N ILE A 75 0.24 6.09 3.18
CA ILE A 75 -0.01 7.05 2.08
C ILE A 75 0.73 6.62 0.81
N TYR A 76 1.98 6.17 0.94
CA TYR A 76 2.75 5.70 -0.21
C TYR A 76 2.17 4.43 -0.82
N LEU A 77 1.67 3.48 -0.01
CA LEU A 77 1.00 2.28 -0.54
C LEU A 77 -0.28 2.64 -1.30
N ASP A 78 -1.08 3.57 -0.79
CA ASP A 78 -2.28 4.06 -1.47
C ASP A 78 -1.94 4.75 -2.81
N ARG A 79 -0.96 5.67 -2.80
CA ARG A 79 -0.45 6.31 -4.04
C ARG A 79 0.10 5.29 -5.03
N PHE A 80 0.82 4.28 -4.56
CA PHE A 80 1.39 3.24 -5.39
C PHE A 80 0.29 2.41 -6.05
N ALA A 81 -0.75 2.00 -5.31
CA ALA A 81 -1.89 1.27 -5.84
C ALA A 81 -2.64 2.07 -6.92
N GLN A 82 -2.83 3.37 -6.71
CA GLN A 82 -3.48 4.25 -7.70
C GLN A 82 -2.66 4.41 -8.98
N LYS A 83 -1.33 4.49 -8.88
CA LYS A 83 -0.44 4.67 -10.04
C LYS A 83 -0.13 3.38 -10.79
N GLN A 84 -0.23 2.24 -10.11
CA GLN A 84 0.12 0.92 -10.65
C GLN A 84 -1.11 0.00 -10.67
N PRO A 85 -2.16 0.30 -11.46
CA PRO A 85 -3.40 -0.51 -11.48
C PRO A 85 -3.17 -1.95 -11.95
N LEU A 86 -2.10 -2.18 -12.73
CA LEU A 86 -1.69 -3.52 -13.19
C LEU A 86 -0.94 -4.33 -12.12
N LEU A 87 -0.68 -3.75 -10.95
CA LEU A 87 0.03 -4.37 -9.84
C LEU A 87 -0.76 -4.21 -8.52
N PRO A 88 -1.95 -4.83 -8.41
CA PRO A 88 -2.74 -4.77 -7.18
C PRO A 88 -2.00 -5.43 -6.01
N ILE A 89 -2.21 -4.88 -4.81
CA ILE A 89 -1.68 -5.46 -3.56
C ILE A 89 -2.36 -6.80 -3.32
N ASN A 90 -1.56 -7.85 -3.19
CA ASN A 90 -2.01 -9.23 -3.03
C ASN A 90 -1.06 -9.96 -2.08
N SER A 91 -1.40 -11.21 -1.75
CA SER A 91 -0.67 -11.93 -0.70
C SER A 91 0.73 -12.38 -1.10
N PHE A 92 1.10 -12.25 -2.38
CA PHE A 92 2.44 -12.56 -2.87
C PHE A 92 3.35 -11.33 -2.88
N ASN A 93 2.79 -10.11 -2.80
CA ASN A 93 3.58 -8.88 -2.89
C ASN A 93 3.51 -7.95 -1.67
N VAL A 94 2.50 -8.11 -0.82
CA VAL A 94 2.24 -7.19 0.29
C VAL A 94 3.43 -7.03 1.25
N HIS A 95 4.14 -8.10 1.61
CA HIS A 95 5.31 -8.02 2.51
C HIS A 95 6.46 -7.21 1.90
N ARG A 96 6.74 -7.41 0.61
CA ARG A 96 7.80 -6.67 -0.10
C ARG A 96 7.42 -5.19 -0.28
N LEU A 97 6.15 -4.90 -0.55
CA LEU A 97 5.64 -3.54 -0.62
C LEU A 97 5.71 -2.83 0.74
N LEU A 98 5.40 -3.54 1.84
CA LEU A 98 5.46 -2.99 3.20
C LEU A 98 6.88 -2.59 3.63
N ILE A 99 7.87 -3.46 3.44
CA ILE A 99 9.24 -3.11 3.82
C ILE A 99 9.80 -1.98 2.95
N ALA A 100 9.44 -1.94 1.66
CA ALA A 100 9.85 -0.87 0.76
C ALA A 100 9.20 0.47 1.12
N SER A 101 7.91 0.49 1.43
CA SER A 101 7.19 1.72 1.80
C SER A 101 7.70 2.30 3.11
N VAL A 102 7.98 1.46 4.12
CA VAL A 102 8.55 1.92 5.40
C VAL A 102 9.99 2.40 5.23
N LEU A 103 10.83 1.70 4.45
CA LEU A 103 12.20 2.15 4.14
C LEU A 103 12.19 3.55 3.51
N VAL A 104 11.41 3.72 2.44
CA VAL A 104 11.34 4.98 1.68
C VAL A 104 10.77 6.10 2.54
N SER A 105 9.76 5.80 3.37
CA SER A 105 9.25 6.74 4.35
C SER A 105 10.31 7.19 5.34
N ALA A 106 11.01 6.26 5.98
CA ALA A 106 12.02 6.58 6.99
C ALA A 106 13.15 7.43 6.40
N LYS A 107 13.66 7.06 5.22
CA LYS A 107 14.71 7.82 4.53
C LYS A 107 14.28 9.24 4.12
N PHE A 108 13.00 9.45 3.88
CA PHE A 108 12.49 10.75 3.45
C PHE A 108 12.10 11.65 4.63
N MET A 109 11.58 11.06 5.71
CA MET A 109 11.00 11.79 6.84
C MET A 109 11.93 11.94 8.03
N ASP A 110 12.77 10.95 8.31
CA ASP A 110 13.62 10.94 9.50
C ASP A 110 15.03 11.46 9.18
N ASP A 111 15.57 12.31 10.05
CA ASP A 111 16.97 12.80 9.93
C ASP A 111 18.01 11.69 10.14
N ILE A 112 17.65 10.68 10.96
CA ILE A 112 18.48 9.51 11.27
C ILE A 112 17.76 8.28 10.77
N PHE A 113 18.34 7.62 9.76
CA PHE A 113 17.80 6.40 9.16
C PHE A 113 18.89 5.36 8.94
N TYR A 114 18.48 4.09 8.88
CA TYR A 114 19.39 2.99 8.57
C TYR A 114 19.52 2.74 7.07
N ASN A 115 20.64 2.14 6.66
CA ASN A 115 20.88 1.78 5.27
C ASN A 115 20.06 0.56 4.80
N ASN A 116 20.08 0.29 3.49
CA ASN A 116 19.31 -0.81 2.90
C ASN A 116 19.74 -2.17 3.41
N ALA A 117 21.01 -2.37 3.73
CA ALA A 117 21.49 -3.65 4.25
C ALA A 117 20.87 -3.96 5.62
N TYR A 118 20.57 -2.94 6.42
CA TYR A 118 19.86 -3.09 7.68
C TYR A 118 18.39 -3.46 7.47
N TYR A 119 17.68 -2.72 6.62
CA TYR A 119 16.28 -3.04 6.28
C TYR A 119 16.13 -4.38 5.56
N ALA A 120 17.12 -4.82 4.78
CA ALA A 120 17.14 -6.15 4.18
C ALA A 120 17.15 -7.25 5.25
N LYS A 121 17.93 -7.08 6.33
CA LYS A 121 17.95 -8.00 7.48
C LYS A 121 16.59 -8.02 8.19
N ILE A 122 15.96 -6.86 8.40
CA ILE A 122 14.61 -6.76 8.97
C ILE A 122 13.58 -7.42 8.05
N GLY A 123 13.71 -7.23 6.74
CA GLY A 123 12.82 -7.76 5.72
C GLY A 123 12.96 -9.27 5.50
N GLY A 124 14.10 -9.86 5.90
CA GLY A 124 14.43 -11.26 5.64
C GLY A 124 14.79 -11.52 4.18
N ILE A 125 15.36 -10.52 3.51
CA ILE A 125 15.72 -10.55 2.08
C ILE A 125 17.18 -10.15 1.89
N THR A 126 17.71 -10.34 0.68
CA THR A 126 19.08 -9.91 0.38
C THR A 126 19.17 -8.39 0.25
N THR A 127 20.34 -7.81 0.51
CA THR A 127 20.56 -6.36 0.30
C THR A 127 20.33 -5.96 -1.16
N ALA A 128 20.72 -6.83 -2.11
CA ALA A 128 20.48 -6.59 -3.54
C ALA A 128 18.98 -6.52 -3.86
N GLU A 129 18.18 -7.43 -3.30
CA GLU A 129 16.72 -7.41 -3.43
C GLU A 129 16.14 -6.13 -2.81
N MET A 130 16.55 -5.74 -1.59
CA MET A 130 16.07 -4.51 -0.96
C MET A 130 16.40 -3.26 -1.80
N ASN A 131 17.58 -3.20 -2.41
CA ASN A 131 17.95 -2.10 -3.31
C ASN A 131 17.02 -2.03 -4.53
N LEU A 132 16.70 -3.17 -5.14
CA LEU A 132 15.77 -3.22 -6.27
C LEU A 132 14.36 -2.81 -5.84
N LEU A 133 13.87 -3.33 -4.71
CA LEU A 133 12.56 -2.98 -4.15
C LEU A 133 12.44 -1.48 -3.89
N GLU A 134 13.47 -0.86 -3.31
CA GLU A 134 13.48 0.60 -3.10
C GLU A 134 13.37 1.35 -4.44
N MET A 135 14.20 1.00 -5.42
CA MET A 135 14.23 1.67 -6.72
C MET A 135 12.89 1.55 -7.44
N ASP A 136 12.35 0.34 -7.61
CA ASP A 136 11.07 0.16 -8.31
C ASP A 136 9.90 0.79 -7.55
N PHE A 137 9.97 0.87 -6.21
CA PHE A 137 8.93 1.53 -5.42
C PHE A 137 8.94 3.04 -5.68
N LEU A 138 10.12 3.66 -5.71
CA LEU A 138 10.31 5.07 -6.06
C LEU A 138 9.82 5.38 -7.48
N PHE A 139 10.15 4.53 -8.46
CA PHE A 139 9.64 4.65 -9.83
C PHE A 139 8.12 4.45 -9.89
N GLY A 140 7.57 3.49 -9.14
CA GLY A 140 6.13 3.24 -9.06
C GLY A 140 5.36 4.43 -8.49
N LEU A 141 5.98 5.18 -7.56
CA LEU A 141 5.49 6.44 -7.03
C LEU A 141 5.75 7.64 -7.96
N GLY A 142 6.56 7.49 -9.01
CA GLY A 142 7.06 8.61 -9.81
C GLY A 142 7.76 9.68 -8.96
N PHE A 143 8.48 9.26 -7.91
CA PHE A 143 9.17 10.12 -6.95
C PHE A 143 8.31 11.16 -6.23
N GLN A 144 6.98 11.00 -6.23
CA GLN A 144 6.06 11.90 -5.50
C GLN A 144 6.00 11.50 -4.01
N LEU A 145 7.09 11.80 -3.30
CA LEU A 145 7.26 11.50 -1.86
C LEU A 145 6.71 12.60 -0.96
N ASN A 146 6.62 13.84 -1.43
CA ASN A 146 6.13 14.93 -0.61
C ASN A 146 4.69 14.66 -0.10
N VAL A 147 4.50 14.76 1.21
CA VAL A 147 3.19 14.65 1.87
C VAL A 147 2.91 15.99 2.54
N SER A 148 1.86 16.67 2.08
CA SER A 148 1.44 17.92 2.71
C SER A 148 0.93 17.66 4.13
N ILE A 149 1.07 18.66 5.01
CA ILE A 149 0.56 18.60 6.39
C ILE A 149 -0.95 18.30 6.40
N SER A 150 -1.71 18.93 5.50
CA SER A 150 -3.15 18.66 5.34
C SER A 150 -3.44 17.21 4.95
N THR A 151 -2.66 16.63 4.02
CA THR A 151 -2.79 15.22 3.65
C THR A 151 -2.45 14.33 4.84
N PHE A 152 -1.34 14.59 5.53
CA PHE A 152 -0.93 13.79 6.68
C PHE A 152 -2.01 13.78 7.77
N HIS A 153 -2.54 14.94 8.14
CA HIS A 153 -3.63 15.03 9.12
C HIS A 153 -4.91 14.32 8.66
N HIS A 154 -5.26 14.43 7.37
CA HIS A 154 -6.41 13.72 6.82
C HIS A 154 -6.29 12.20 7.01
N TYR A 155 -5.13 11.61 6.69
CA TYR A 155 -4.89 10.19 6.89
C TYR A 155 -4.82 9.80 8.37
N CYS A 156 -4.25 10.64 9.24
CA CYS A 156 -4.28 10.41 10.69
C CYS A 156 -5.72 10.37 11.22
N SER A 157 -6.56 11.35 10.86
CA SER A 157 -7.96 11.39 11.28
C SER A 157 -8.75 10.20 10.73
N TYR A 158 -8.50 9.80 9.48
CA TYR A 158 -9.08 8.60 8.90
C TYR A 158 -8.69 7.34 9.70
N LEU A 159 -7.39 7.11 9.93
CA LEU A 159 -6.91 5.95 10.69
C LEU A 159 -7.50 5.94 12.10
N GLN A 160 -7.52 7.08 12.80
CA GLN A 160 -8.09 7.19 14.13
C GLN A 160 -9.59 6.85 14.15
N ARG A 161 -10.35 7.32 13.16
CA ARG A 161 -11.78 7.00 13.02
C ARG A 161 -11.99 5.50 12.80
N GLU A 162 -11.26 4.90 11.87
CA GLU A 162 -11.42 3.48 11.54
C GLU A 162 -10.97 2.57 12.69
N MET A 163 -9.96 2.98 13.46
CA MET A 163 -9.55 2.28 14.69
C MET A 163 -10.62 2.30 15.78
N LEU A 164 -11.38 3.39 15.92
CA LEU A 164 -12.45 3.53 16.92
C LEU A 164 -13.70 2.72 16.58
N LEU A 165 -13.96 2.49 15.29
CA LEU A 165 -15.15 1.79 14.86
C LEU A 165 -15.07 0.28 15.08
N GLU A 166 -13.89 -0.30 15.36
CA GLU A 166 -13.61 -1.76 15.44
C GLU A 166 -14.11 -2.59 14.21
N PHE A 167 -14.71 -1.92 13.23
CA PHE A 167 -15.18 -2.42 11.96
C PHE A 167 -14.26 -1.84 10.88
N PRO A 168 -13.28 -2.61 10.37
CA PRO A 168 -12.56 -2.21 9.16
C PRO A 168 -13.56 -1.99 8.01
N PRO A 169 -13.43 -0.91 7.22
CA PRO A 169 -14.49 -0.46 6.34
C PRO A 169 -14.83 -1.54 5.31
N LEU A 170 -16.13 -1.66 5.05
CA LEU A 170 -16.67 -2.53 4.00
C LEU A 170 -16.14 -2.08 2.64
N ILE A 171 -15.75 -3.06 1.84
CA ILE A 171 -15.34 -2.92 0.43
C ILE A 171 -16.39 -2.07 -0.30
N ILE A 172 -15.97 -0.95 -0.89
CA ILE A 172 -16.81 -0.13 -1.76
C ILE A 172 -17.10 -0.92 -3.04
N SER A 173 -18.37 -1.25 -3.27
CA SER A 173 -18.89 -1.73 -4.55
C SER A 173 -19.04 -0.56 -5.54
N PRO A 174 -19.03 -0.82 -6.87
CA PRO A 174 -19.03 0.23 -7.87
C PRO A 174 -20.41 0.89 -7.94
N ASN A 175 -20.40 2.22 -7.99
CA ASN A 175 -21.49 3.10 -8.42
C ASN A 175 -22.58 3.42 -7.38
N ILE A 176 -22.48 4.61 -6.77
CA ILE A 176 -23.59 5.50 -6.39
C ILE A 176 -23.04 6.94 -6.52
N GLY A 177 -23.63 7.71 -7.42
CA GLY A 177 -23.30 9.13 -7.59
C GLY A 177 -23.77 9.92 -6.38
N ILE A 178 -22.84 10.50 -5.64
CA ILE A 178 -22.98 11.73 -4.85
C ILE A 178 -21.57 12.33 -4.75
N THR A 179 -21.50 13.65 -4.93
CA THR A 179 -20.33 14.50 -4.75
C THR A 179 -19.79 14.39 -3.31
N ASP A 180 -18.70 13.64 -3.09
CA ASP A 180 -17.94 13.74 -1.85
C ASP A 180 -16.52 13.17 -1.99
N ASP A 181 -15.55 13.88 -1.40
CA ASP A 181 -14.11 13.82 -1.65
C ASP A 181 -13.41 12.65 -0.90
N HIS A 182 -14.07 11.49 -0.85
CA HIS A 182 -13.62 10.31 -0.10
C HIS A 182 -13.46 9.09 -1.02
N LYS A 183 -12.31 9.00 -1.72
CA LYS A 183 -11.89 7.76 -2.40
C LYS A 183 -10.53 7.32 -1.89
N LEU A 184 -10.53 6.40 -0.93
CA LEU A 184 -9.40 5.48 -0.72
C LEU A 184 -9.65 4.25 -1.59
N LEU A 185 -8.76 4.07 -2.58
CA LEU A 185 -9.02 3.29 -3.79
C LEU A 185 -8.20 2.00 -3.80
N PHE A 186 -8.42 1.12 -2.82
CA PHE A 186 -7.76 -0.21 -2.80
C PHE A 186 -8.44 -1.26 -3.70
N CYS A 187 -9.45 -0.86 -4.48
CA CYS A 187 -10.07 -1.70 -5.50
C CYS A 187 -10.17 -0.91 -6.83
N VAL A 188 -9.72 -1.51 -7.92
CA VAL A 188 -9.82 -0.93 -9.27
C VAL A 188 -11.25 -1.14 -9.79
N ASN A 189 -11.83 -0.10 -10.38
CA ASN A 189 -13.15 -0.11 -11.01
C ASN A 189 -13.24 -1.19 -12.11
N GLU A 190 -14.32 -1.98 -12.11
CA GLU A 190 -14.83 -2.59 -13.34
C GLU A 190 -15.71 -1.58 -14.07
N GLU A 191 -15.41 -1.28 -15.33
CA GLU A 191 -16.47 -0.94 -16.29
C GLU A 191 -16.55 -2.04 -17.34
N GLY A 192 -17.66 -2.79 -17.24
CA GLY A 192 -18.05 -3.80 -18.19
C GLY A 192 -18.50 -3.19 -19.52
N SER A 193 -18.05 -3.84 -20.59
CA SER A 193 -18.56 -3.72 -21.95
C SER A 193 -20.07 -3.95 -22.03
N THR A 194 -20.79 -3.08 -22.73
CA THR A 194 -21.91 -3.52 -23.60
C THR A 194 -21.91 -2.76 -24.93
N THR A 195 -22.22 -3.54 -25.95
CA THR A 195 -22.10 -3.36 -27.40
C THR A 195 -23.23 -2.53 -28.04
N SER A 196 -22.95 -1.85 -29.16
CA SER A 196 -23.92 -1.61 -30.25
C SER A 196 -23.23 -1.30 -31.60
N THR A 197 -23.08 -2.33 -32.43
CA THR A 197 -23.48 -2.43 -33.86
C THR A 197 -23.09 -1.35 -34.92
N THR A 198 -22.32 -1.81 -35.91
CA THR A 198 -22.37 -1.56 -37.39
C THR A 198 -22.38 -0.13 -37.97
N HIS A 199 -21.33 0.20 -38.74
CA HIS A 199 -21.49 0.43 -40.18
C HIS A 199 -20.16 0.28 -40.96
N GLN A 200 -20.20 -0.53 -42.02
CA GLN A 200 -19.18 -0.60 -43.09
C GLN A 200 -19.09 0.74 -43.83
N GLN A 201 -17.87 1.15 -44.22
CA GLN A 201 -17.57 1.43 -45.64
C GLN A 201 -16.06 1.56 -45.89
N GLN A 202 -15.61 0.85 -46.92
CA GLN A 202 -14.32 0.99 -47.59
C GLN A 202 -14.26 2.34 -48.34
N LEU A 203 -13.06 2.92 -48.47
CA LEU A 203 -12.49 3.26 -49.79
C LEU A 203 -11.04 3.75 -49.65
N ALA A 204 -10.21 3.16 -50.51
CA ALA A 204 -8.87 3.60 -50.84
C ALA A 204 -8.92 4.83 -51.77
N VAL A 205 -7.96 5.73 -51.61
CA VAL A 205 -7.27 6.48 -52.69
C VAL A 205 -5.81 6.60 -52.28
#